data_AF-A0A930Z3C3-F1
#
_entry.id   AF-A0A930Z3C3-F1
#
_cell.length_a   1.000
_cell.length_b   1.000
_cell.length_c   1.000
_cell.angle_alpha   90.00
_cell.angle_beta   90.00
_cell.angle_gamma   90.00
#
_symmetry.space_group_name_H-M   'P 1'
#
loop_
_entity.id
_entity.type
_entity.pdbx_description
1 polymer ?
#
loop_
_entity_poly.entity_id
_entity_poly.type
_entity_poly.pdbx_seq_one_letter_code
_entity_poly.pdbx_strand_id
1 'polypeptide(L)'
;MDTNEYPAEHADELAERIRAYRLTNGITQRELADQLGVTQQSVARWEQGSPPRRYMLRVIESLLGENHEGGQPTGLADIIGIHPPAGGLLPRPIQDARKTYVQGCLKLLERGERLPNRVLLLLADELGWGEGDS
;
A
#
# COMPACT_ATOMS: atom_id res chain seq x y z
N MET A 1 16.87 -19.29 17.78
CA MET A 1 17.65 -18.40 16.89
C MET A 1 17.48 -19.03 15.54
N ASP A 2 16.54 -18.51 14.75
CA ASP A 2 16.22 -19.08 13.45
C ASP A 2 16.35 -17.94 12.46
N THR A 3 17.56 -17.86 11.92
CA THR A 3 17.99 -16.93 10.92
C THR A 3 17.24 -17.23 9.63
N ASN A 4 16.25 -16.40 9.32
CA ASN A 4 15.99 -15.89 7.96
C ASN A 4 16.39 -16.83 6.80
N GLU A 5 15.69 -17.95 6.63
CA GLU A 5 15.68 -18.69 5.37
C GLU A 5 14.32 -18.48 4.70
N TYR A 6 14.19 -17.32 4.05
CA TYR A 6 13.24 -17.17 2.96
C TYR A 6 13.98 -17.61 1.71
N PRO A 7 13.52 -18.65 0.99
CA PRO A 7 14.16 -19.08 -0.24
C PRO A 7 14.30 -17.89 -1.18
N ALA A 8 15.47 -17.74 -1.80
CA ALA A 8 15.79 -16.60 -2.64
C ALA A 8 14.73 -16.38 -3.74
N GLU A 9 14.13 -17.47 -4.24
CA GLU A 9 13.06 -17.42 -5.24
C GLU A 9 11.84 -16.58 -4.83
N HIS A 10 11.48 -16.56 -3.54
CA HIS A 10 10.32 -15.81 -3.07
C HIS A 10 10.63 -14.35 -2.75
N ALA A 11 11.91 -14.03 -2.52
CA ALA A 11 12.34 -12.65 -2.34
C ALA A 11 12.32 -11.89 -3.68
N ASP A 12 12.68 -12.56 -4.77
CA ASP A 12 12.60 -12.03 -6.13
C ASP A 12 11.13 -11.78 -6.56
N GLU A 13 10.22 -12.70 -6.25
CA GLU A 13 8.79 -12.52 -6.54
C GLU A 13 8.21 -11.31 -5.80
N LEU A 14 8.55 -11.13 -4.52
CA LEU A 14 8.15 -9.96 -3.74
C LEU A 14 8.73 -8.67 -4.32
N ALA A 15 10.01 -8.69 -4.75
CA ALA A 15 10.68 -7.55 -5.35
C ALA A 15 9.96 -7.07 -6.62
N GLU A 16 9.59 -8.00 -7.50
CA GLU A 16 8.85 -7.71 -8.73
C GLU A 16 7.45 -7.18 -8.42
N ARG A 17 6.74 -7.75 -7.43
CA ARG A 17 5.41 -7.26 -7.03
C ARG A 17 5.46 -5.83 -6.47
N ILE A 18 6.46 -5.51 -5.66
CA ILE A 18 6.69 -4.15 -5.15
C ILE A 18 6.93 -3.17 -6.31
N ARG A 19 7.79 -3.55 -7.25
CA ARG A 19 8.10 -2.74 -8.44
C ARG A 19 6.88 -2.54 -9.35
N ALA A 20 6.11 -3.61 -9.57
CA ALA A 20 4.89 -3.57 -10.37
C ALA A 20 3.86 -2.64 -9.74
N TYR A 21 3.58 -2.78 -8.44
CA TYR A 21 2.68 -1.88 -7.71
C TYR A 21 3.10 -0.42 -7.85
N ARG A 22 4.39 -0.14 -7.69
CA ARG A 22 4.96 1.20 -7.85
C ARG A 22 4.69 1.77 -9.25
N LEU A 23 4.95 0.98 -10.29
CA LEU A 23 4.78 1.39 -11.68
C LEU A 23 3.30 1.59 -12.04
N THR A 24 2.42 0.68 -11.62
CA THR A 24 0.97 0.78 -11.85
C THR A 24 0.36 2.01 -11.18
N ASN A 25 0.87 2.40 -10.00
CA ASN A 25 0.41 3.59 -9.29
C ASN A 25 1.17 4.87 -9.67
N GLY A 26 2.18 4.79 -10.55
CA GLY A 26 2.98 5.94 -10.98
C GLY A 26 3.78 6.64 -9.86
N ILE A 27 4.03 5.95 -8.75
CA ILE A 27 4.71 6.51 -7.57
C ILE A 27 6.22 6.22 -7.61
N THR A 28 7.03 7.00 -6.89
CA THR A 28 8.48 6.77 -6.74
C THR A 28 8.79 5.85 -5.54
N GLN A 29 10.01 5.31 -5.46
CA GLN A 29 10.45 4.52 -4.29
C GLN A 29 10.33 5.31 -2.98
N ARG A 30 10.53 6.64 -3.04
CA ARG A 30 10.45 7.54 -1.90
C ARG A 30 9.00 7.70 -1.43
N GLU A 31 8.06 7.79 -2.36
CA GLU A 31 6.63 7.88 -2.05
C GLU A 31 6.10 6.57 -1.49
N LEU A 32 6.50 5.42 -2.06
CA LEU A 32 6.19 4.12 -1.49
C LEU A 32 6.78 3.96 -0.08
N ALA A 33 8.01 4.45 0.13
CA ALA A 33 8.65 4.44 1.44
C ALA A 33 7.89 5.30 2.45
N ASP A 34 7.42 6.48 2.04
CA ASP A 34 6.64 7.37 2.92
C ASP A 34 5.28 6.75 3.29
N GLN A 35 4.61 6.07 2.35
CA GLN A 35 3.37 5.32 2.62
C GLN A 35 3.59 4.19 3.63
N LEU A 36 4.72 3.49 3.55
CA LEU A 36 5.07 2.37 4.43
C LEU A 36 5.78 2.80 5.72
N GLY A 37 6.06 4.10 5.89
CA GLY A 37 6.81 4.62 7.05
C GLY A 37 8.25 4.11 7.14
N VAL A 38 8.88 3.80 6.00
CA VAL A 38 10.28 3.33 5.91
C VAL A 38 11.15 4.30 5.13
N THR A 39 12.45 3.98 5.01
CA THR A 39 13.36 4.77 4.19
C THR A 39 13.28 4.34 2.72
N GLN A 40 13.56 5.26 1.79
CA GLN A 40 13.71 4.93 0.36
C GLN A 40 14.73 3.80 0.14
N GLN A 41 15.82 3.79 0.91
CA GLN A 41 16.84 2.74 0.85
C GLN A 41 16.28 1.36 1.22
N SER A 42 15.30 1.29 2.13
CA SER A 42 14.62 0.05 2.48
C SER A 42 13.85 -0.50 1.28
N VAL A 43 13.08 0.35 0.61
CA VAL A 43 12.33 -0.02 -0.61
C VAL A 43 13.27 -0.44 -1.73
N ALA A 44 14.35 0.30 -1.97
CA ALA A 44 15.35 -0.04 -2.98
C ALA A 44 15.98 -1.42 -2.72
N ARG A 45 16.25 -1.77 -1.46
CA ARG A 45 16.77 -3.10 -1.10
C ARG A 45 15.73 -4.20 -1.35
N TRP A 46 14.46 -3.95 -1.07
CA TRP A 46 13.39 -4.92 -1.32
C TRP A 46 13.19 -5.18 -2.81
N GLU A 47 13.24 -4.13 -3.63
CA GLU A 47 13.20 -4.25 -5.09
C GLU A 47 14.46 -4.88 -5.72
N GLN A 48 15.53 -5.05 -4.92
CA GLN A 48 16.77 -5.73 -5.28
C GLN A 48 16.84 -7.17 -4.73
N GLY A 49 15.74 -7.69 -4.17
CA GLY A 49 15.67 -9.07 -3.67
C GLY A 49 16.10 -9.26 -2.22
N SER A 50 16.35 -8.18 -1.45
CA SER A 50 16.56 -8.31 0.00
C SER A 50 15.20 -8.29 0.72
N PRO A 51 14.78 -9.35 1.42
CA PRO A 51 13.44 -9.39 2.01
C PRO A 51 13.28 -8.37 3.16
N PRO A 52 12.09 -7.76 3.30
CA PRO A 52 11.74 -6.96 4.46
C PRO A 52 11.66 -7.83 5.72
N ARG A 53 11.75 -7.19 6.90
CA ARG A 53 11.49 -7.87 8.18
C ARG A 53 10.06 -8.44 8.18
N ARG A 54 9.84 -9.56 8.86
CA ARG A 54 8.55 -10.28 8.90
C ARG A 54 7.32 -9.42 9.19
N TYR A 55 7.43 -8.43 10.08
CA TYR A 55 6.29 -7.52 10.36
C TYR A 55 5.97 -6.63 9.17
N MET A 56 7.00 -6.14 8.47
CA MET A 56 6.90 -5.28 7.31
C MET A 56 6.43 -6.07 6.08
N LEU A 57 6.82 -7.34 5.97
CA LEU A 57 6.28 -8.25 4.97
C LEU A 57 4.76 -8.31 5.03
N ARG A 58 4.17 -8.50 6.22
CA ARG A 58 2.71 -8.51 6.38
C ARG A 58 2.03 -7.20 5.96
N VAL A 59 2.68 -6.07 6.24
CA VAL A 59 2.17 -4.75 5.82
C VAL A 59 2.22 -4.62 4.30
N ILE A 60 3.33 -5.02 3.68
CA ILE A 60 3.49 -5.00 2.22
C ILE A 60 2.52 -5.97 1.55
N GLU A 61 2.36 -7.18 2.07
CA GLU A 61 1.37 -8.15 1.56
C GLU A 61 -0.05 -7.63 1.65
N SER A 62 -0.41 -6.96 2.74
CA SER A 62 -1.71 -6.30 2.87
C SER A 62 -1.89 -5.16 1.88
N LEU A 63 -0.83 -4.39 1.60
CA LEU A 63 -0.86 -3.27 0.64
C LEU A 63 -0.96 -3.78 -0.81
N LEU A 64 -0.23 -4.85 -1.14
CA LEU A 64 -0.22 -5.48 -2.46
C LEU A 64 -1.46 -6.38 -2.70
N GLY A 65 -2.09 -6.86 -1.63
CA GLY A 65 -3.21 -7.80 -1.66
C GLY A 65 -4.53 -7.21 -2.18
N GLU A 66 -4.61 -5.91 -2.40
CA GLU A 66 -5.82 -5.28 -2.93
C GLU A 66 -5.92 -5.33 -4.47
N ASN A 67 -4.89 -5.78 -5.20
CA ASN A 67 -4.94 -5.90 -6.67
C ASN A 67 -3.98 -6.97 -7.22
N HIS A 68 -4.20 -8.25 -6.90
CA HIS A 68 -3.48 -9.34 -7.58
C HIS A 68 -4.39 -10.51 -7.94
N GLU A 69 -5.13 -10.34 -9.03
CA GLU A 69 -5.39 -11.40 -10.00
C GLU A 69 -4.04 -11.74 -10.67
N GLY A 70 -3.14 -12.36 -9.91
CA GLY A 70 -1.90 -12.94 -10.39
C GLY A 70 -2.18 -14.31 -10.97
N GLY A 71 -2.64 -14.34 -12.21
CA GLY A 71 -2.83 -15.57 -12.95
C GLY A 71 -1.54 -16.38 -13.06
N GLN A 72 -1.44 -17.41 -12.23
CA GLN A 72 -1.13 -18.74 -12.72
C GLN A 72 -2.34 -19.63 -12.41
N PRO A 73 -3.25 -19.91 -13.38
CA PRO A 73 -4.09 -21.07 -13.28
C PRO A 73 -3.21 -22.30 -13.54
N THR A 74 -2.47 -22.73 -12.52
CA THR A 74 -1.77 -24.03 -12.50
C THR A 74 -2.49 -25.00 -11.56
N GLY A 75 -3.78 -24.77 -11.33
CA GLY A 75 -4.56 -25.53 -10.38
C GLY A 75 -4.67 -27.01 -10.75
N LEU A 76 -4.34 -27.88 -9.80
CA LEU A 76 -5.16 -29.08 -9.58
C LEU A 76 -6.59 -28.67 -9.19
N ALA A 77 -6.80 -27.52 -8.55
CA ALA A 77 -8.11 -27.01 -8.13
C ALA A 77 -9.03 -26.57 -9.30
N ASP A 78 -8.50 -25.91 -10.35
CA ASP A 78 -9.28 -25.53 -11.55
C ASP A 78 -9.73 -26.74 -12.37
N ILE A 79 -8.96 -27.84 -12.31
CA ILE A 79 -9.26 -29.11 -12.99
C ILE A 79 -10.43 -29.85 -12.30
N ILE A 80 -10.66 -29.64 -11.01
CA ILE A 80 -11.62 -30.43 -10.19
C ILE A 80 -12.99 -29.72 -10.04
N GLY A 81 -13.16 -28.51 -10.58
CA GLY A 81 -14.50 -27.90 -10.72
C GLY A 81 -15.22 -27.56 -9.40
N ILE A 82 -14.48 -27.32 -8.31
CA ILE A 82 -15.08 -26.85 -7.04
C ILE A 82 -14.79 -25.35 -6.90
N HIS A 83 -15.71 -24.53 -7.39
CA HIS A 83 -15.79 -23.11 -7.06
C HIS A 83 -16.81 -22.90 -5.92
N PRO A 84 -16.45 -22.24 -4.80
CA PRO A 84 -17.44 -21.77 -3.84
C PRO A 84 -18.17 -20.52 -4.37
N PRO A 85 -19.52 -20.50 -4.40
CA PRO A 85 -20.29 -19.34 -4.83
C PRO A 85 -20.23 -18.20 -3.81
N ALA A 86 -19.85 -17.03 -4.31
CA ALA A 86 -20.25 -15.68 -3.91
C ALA A 86 -20.34 -15.35 -2.40
N GLY A 87 -19.49 -14.44 -1.94
CA GLY A 87 -19.70 -13.66 -0.72
C GLY A 87 -19.31 -12.20 -0.97
N GLY A 88 -20.31 -11.35 -1.18
CA GLY A 88 -20.13 -10.01 -1.73
C GLY A 88 -19.32 -9.05 -0.84
N LEU A 89 -18.48 -8.25 -1.50
CA LEU A 89 -18.06 -6.97 -0.98
C LEU A 89 -18.06 -5.98 -2.15
N LEU A 90 -19.07 -5.11 -2.19
CA LEU A 90 -19.02 -3.92 -3.01
C LEU A 90 -17.76 -3.13 -2.61
N PRO A 91 -16.89 -2.72 -3.53
CA PRO A 91 -15.82 -1.78 -3.19
C PRO A 91 -16.51 -0.47 -2.79
N ARG A 92 -16.40 -0.08 -1.52
CA ARG A 92 -16.70 1.32 -1.16
C ARG A 92 -15.73 2.18 -1.96
N PRO A 93 -16.19 3.20 -2.71
CA PRO A 93 -15.29 4.01 -3.50
C PRO A 93 -14.25 4.65 -2.55
N ILE A 94 -12.96 4.47 -2.85
CA ILE A 94 -11.79 4.95 -2.09
C ILE A 94 -11.92 6.43 -1.66
N GLN A 95 -12.71 7.22 -2.41
CA GLN A 95 -13.02 8.61 -2.11
C GLN A 95 -13.76 8.82 -0.77
N ASP A 96 -14.58 7.87 -0.30
CA ASP A 96 -15.31 7.98 0.97
C ASP A 96 -14.39 7.88 2.19
N ALA A 97 -13.38 6.99 2.13
CA ALA A 97 -12.42 6.83 3.21
C ALA A 97 -11.53 8.09 3.37
N ARG A 98 -11.08 8.66 2.25
CA ARG A 98 -10.26 9.87 2.22
C ARG A 98 -11.02 11.09 2.74
N LYS A 99 -12.27 11.28 2.30
CA LYS A 99 -13.17 12.34 2.82
C LYS A 99 -13.42 12.20 4.32
N THR A 100 -13.64 10.97 4.80
CA THR A 100 -13.86 10.71 6.23
C THR A 100 -12.65 11.08 7.07
N TYR A 101 -11.43 10.78 6.57
CA TYR A 101 -10.19 11.16 7.24
C TYR A 101 -10.01 12.67 7.32
N VAL A 102 -10.19 13.39 6.19
CA VAL A 102 -10.12 14.85 6.11
C VAL A 102 -11.09 15.52 7.09
N GLN A 103 -12.34 15.04 7.13
CA GLN A 103 -13.36 15.54 8.07
C GLN A 103 -12.98 15.29 9.54
N GLY A 104 -12.38 14.14 9.85
CA GLY A 104 -11.86 13.85 11.19
C GLY A 104 -10.76 14.83 11.61
N CYS A 105 -9.83 15.14 10.72
CA CYS A 105 -8.75 16.08 11.00
C CYS A 105 -9.26 17.52 11.17
N LEU A 106 -10.20 17.97 10.33
CA LEU A 106 -10.84 19.29 10.49
C LEU A 106 -11.49 19.46 11.86
N LYS A 107 -12.22 18.43 12.32
CA LYS A 107 -12.88 18.43 13.64
C LYS A 107 -11.89 18.51 14.81
N LEU A 108 -10.68 17.98 14.64
CA LEU A 108 -9.60 18.12 15.64
C LEU A 108 -9.09 19.57 15.68
N LEU A 109 -8.90 20.20 14.53
CA LEU A 109 -8.50 21.61 14.44
C LEU A 109 -9.54 22.55 15.07
N GLU A 110 -10.83 22.29 14.83
CA GLU A 110 -11.93 23.06 15.45
C GLU A 110 -11.92 22.97 16.99
N ARG A 111 -11.38 21.87 17.54
CA ARG A 111 -11.22 21.66 18.99
C ARG A 111 -9.92 22.25 19.53
N GLY A 112 -9.13 22.93 18.70
CA GLY A 112 -7.84 23.52 19.06
C GLY A 112 -6.70 22.51 19.17
N GLU A 113 -6.90 21.28 18.68
CA GLU A 113 -5.86 20.24 18.68
C GLU A 113 -4.83 20.55 17.60
N ARG A 114 -3.54 20.46 17.96
CA ARG A 114 -2.45 20.72 17.02
C ARG A 114 -2.15 19.47 16.20
N LEU A 115 -2.41 19.54 14.90
CA LEU A 115 -2.08 18.46 13.98
C LEU A 115 -0.60 18.52 13.51
N PRO A 116 0.01 17.38 13.19
CA PRO A 116 1.36 17.35 12.63
C PRO A 116 1.39 17.97 11.23
N ASN A 117 2.49 18.64 10.88
CA ASN A 117 2.65 19.38 9.61
C ASN A 117 2.32 18.52 8.37
N ARG A 118 2.63 17.22 8.39
CA ARG A 118 2.29 16.30 7.29
C ARG A 118 0.78 16.20 7.05
N VAL A 119 -0.02 16.17 8.11
CA VAL A 119 -1.49 16.09 8.01
C VAL A 119 -2.06 17.43 7.51
N LEU A 120 -1.48 18.56 7.92
CA LEU A 120 -1.89 19.87 7.42
C LEU A 120 -1.60 20.03 5.92
N LEU A 121 -0.45 19.53 5.45
CA LEU A 121 -0.11 19.56 4.01
C LEU A 121 -1.06 18.68 3.19
N LEU A 122 -1.40 17.48 3.69
CA LEU A 122 -2.40 16.61 3.05
C LEU A 122 -3.80 17.24 3.02
N LEU A 123 -4.18 17.97 4.08
CA LEU A 123 -5.42 18.73 4.10
C LEU A 123 -5.41 19.90 3.11
N ALA A 124 -4.30 20.63 3.01
CA ALA A 124 -4.17 21.75 2.08
C ALA A 124 -4.27 21.29 0.61
N ASP A 125 -3.63 20.18 0.28
CA ASP A 125 -3.74 19.52 -1.03
C ASP A 125 -5.19 19.11 -1.32
N GLU A 126 -5.84 18.45 -0.35
CA GLU A 126 -7.23 17.98 -0.50
C GLU A 126 -8.28 19.10 -0.55
N LEU A 127 -8.03 20.22 0.12
CA LEU A 127 -8.90 21.40 0.08
C LEU A 127 -8.58 22.31 -1.11
N GLY A 128 -7.59 21.96 -1.94
CA GLY A 128 -7.20 22.73 -3.12
C GLY A 128 -6.55 24.07 -2.80
N TRP A 129 -5.89 24.19 -1.65
CA TRP A 129 -5.19 25.41 -1.22
C TRP A 129 -3.77 25.51 -1.82
N GLY A 130 -3.62 25.17 -3.09
CA GLY A 130 -2.37 25.27 -3.84
C GLY A 130 -2.45 26.37 -4.90
N GLU A 131 -1.60 27.39 -4.77
CA GLU A 131 -1.14 28.33 -5.81
C GLU A 131 -2.22 28.73 -6.85
N GLY A 132 -3.16 29.54 -6.39
CA GLY A 132 -4.13 30.24 -7.23
C GLY A 132 -4.23 31.70 -6.83
N ASP A 133 -3.13 32.45 -6.97
CA ASP A 133 -3.18 33.90 -7.21
C ASP A 133 -1.86 34.34 -7.86
N SER A 134 -1.87 34.45 -9.19
CA SER A 134 -1.10 35.46 -9.91
C SER A 134 -1.72 35.73 -11.28
#